data_AF-A0A534S744-F1
#
_entry.id   AF-A0A534S744-F1
#
_cell.length_a   1.000
_cell.length_b   1.000
_cell.length_c   1.000
_cell.angle_alpha   90.00
_cell.angle_beta   90.00
_cell.angle_gamma   90.00
#
_symmetry.space_group_name_H-M   'P 1'
#
loop_
_entity.id
_entity.type
_entity.pdbx_description
1 polymer ?
#
loop_
_entity_poly.entity_id
_entity_poly.type
_entity_poly.pdbx_seq_one_letter_code
_entity_poly.pdbx_strand_id
1 'polypeptide(L)'
;MHAIVAAFGCDERTRADWWARSGRQGQAVHEYLVEPPRDLGQVQADELRVKQQGGIVWMALAMMIKTRVWLGGEGSEQRDMPLIRRLIERVRRCAARRPLLICTDGLVSSLRAIRETFRDPVHTGQGGRPRLRPWRNVLIAQVVKRYERRHVVETERRMVDGTPARVETLRRRSHGAGVINTAYIEVRPVGRKEASASGQTAR
;
A
#
# COMPACT_ATOMS: atom_id res chain seq x y z
N MET A 1 -1.26 0.02 28.51
CA MET A 1 -2.69 0.38 28.44
C MET A 1 -3.18 1.04 29.74
N HIS A 2 -2.69 0.66 30.92
CA HIS A 2 -3.11 1.21 32.23
C HIS A 2 -2.98 2.74 32.45
N ALA A 3 -2.09 3.45 31.75
CA ALA A 3 -1.86 4.88 31.97
C ALA A 3 -3.09 5.79 31.72
N ILE A 4 -3.89 5.49 30.68
CA ILE A 4 -5.11 6.26 30.36
C ILE A 4 -6.26 5.92 31.31
N VAL A 5 -6.34 4.67 31.78
CA VAL A 5 -7.36 4.21 32.74
C VAL A 5 -7.15 4.92 34.08
N ALA A 6 -5.90 4.95 34.56
CA ALA A 6 -5.52 5.69 35.76
C ALA A 6 -5.72 7.21 35.62
N ALA A 7 -5.49 7.78 34.42
CA ALA A 7 -5.62 9.21 34.19
C ALA A 7 -7.08 9.70 34.09
N PHE A 8 -8.00 8.88 33.59
CA PHE A 8 -9.39 9.29 33.34
C PHE A 8 -10.43 8.60 34.23
N GLY A 9 -10.03 7.69 35.11
CA GLY A 9 -10.94 6.96 36.01
C GLY A 9 -11.94 6.05 35.29
N CYS A 10 -11.72 5.76 34.00
CA CYS A 10 -12.61 4.95 33.18
C CYS A 10 -12.27 3.47 33.30
N ASP A 11 -13.29 2.63 33.49
CA ASP A 11 -13.17 1.17 33.48
C ASP A 11 -12.54 0.65 32.17
N GLU A 12 -11.70 -0.38 32.27
CA GLU A 12 -10.98 -0.96 31.13
C GLU A 12 -11.90 -1.48 30.04
N ARG A 13 -13.07 -2.03 30.39
CA ARG A 13 -14.07 -2.53 29.43
C ARG A 13 -14.74 -1.38 28.69
N THR A 14 -15.04 -0.29 29.39
CA THR A 14 -15.62 0.92 28.78
C THR A 14 -14.67 1.50 27.74
N ARG A 15 -13.39 1.57 28.06
CA ARG A 15 -12.37 2.01 27.09
C ARG A 15 -12.23 1.05 25.91
N ALA A 16 -12.22 -0.25 26.16
CA ALA A 16 -12.16 -1.25 25.08
C ALA A 16 -13.35 -1.13 24.13
N ASP A 17 -14.56 -0.90 24.66
CA ASP A 17 -15.76 -0.62 23.86
C ASP A 17 -15.59 0.66 23.04
N TRP A 18 -15.17 1.76 23.65
CA TRP A 18 -14.94 3.03 22.94
C TRP A 18 -13.91 2.90 21.83
N TRP A 19 -12.81 2.19 22.09
CA TRP A 19 -11.80 1.91 21.09
C TRP A 19 -12.40 1.12 19.93
N ALA A 20 -13.13 0.04 20.20
CA ALA A 20 -13.77 -0.78 19.18
C ALA A 20 -14.81 0.02 18.35
N ARG A 21 -15.60 0.87 19.02
CA ARG A 21 -16.56 1.77 18.36
C ARG A 21 -15.89 2.82 17.49
N SER A 22 -14.82 3.45 17.97
CA SER A 22 -14.03 4.39 17.17
C SER A 22 -13.40 3.71 15.95
N GLY A 23 -12.97 2.45 16.09
CA GLY A 23 -12.46 1.65 14.98
C GLY A 23 -13.53 1.40 13.92
N ARG A 24 -14.73 0.96 14.32
CA ARG A 24 -15.87 0.78 13.41
C ARG A 24 -16.28 2.09 12.73
N GLN A 25 -16.33 3.19 13.47
CA GLN A 25 -16.63 4.50 12.92
C GLN A 25 -15.56 4.96 11.92
N GLY A 26 -14.28 4.82 12.26
CA GLY A 26 -13.16 5.15 11.38
C GLY A 26 -13.18 4.34 10.10
N GLN A 27 -13.50 3.04 10.18
CA GLN A 27 -13.70 2.18 9.02
C GLN A 27 -14.87 2.68 8.16
N ALA A 28 -16.04 2.95 8.75
CA ALA A 28 -17.20 3.43 8.00
C ALA A 28 -16.95 4.78 7.30
N VAL A 29 -16.23 5.70 7.96
CA VAL A 29 -15.82 6.98 7.37
C VAL A 29 -14.84 6.76 6.22
N HIS A 30 -13.87 5.85 6.38
CA HIS A 30 -12.94 5.48 5.32
C HIS A 30 -13.66 4.88 4.11
N GLU A 31 -14.55 3.91 4.35
CA GLU A 31 -15.38 3.29 3.32
C GLU A 31 -16.22 4.33 2.57
N TYR A 32 -16.82 5.28 3.28
CA TYR A 32 -17.63 6.32 2.66
C TYR A 32 -16.81 7.34 1.85
N LEU A 33 -15.67 7.81 2.38
CA LEU A 33 -14.90 8.90 1.77
C LEU A 33 -13.85 8.43 0.75
N VAL A 34 -13.32 7.22 0.91
CA VAL A 34 -12.17 6.73 0.15
C VAL A 34 -12.55 5.64 -0.85
N GLU A 35 -13.41 4.70 -0.49
CA GLU A 35 -13.76 3.60 -1.41
C GLU A 35 -14.51 3.99 -2.69
N PRO A 36 -15.25 5.12 -2.78
CA PRO A 36 -15.81 5.55 -4.06
C PRO A 36 -14.75 5.64 -5.17
N PRO A 37 -14.97 4.99 -6.33
CA PRO A 37 -13.98 4.91 -7.40
C PRO A 37 -13.53 6.27 -7.92
N ARG A 38 -12.21 6.46 -8.04
CA ARG A 38 -11.60 7.69 -8.59
C ARG A 38 -10.39 7.39 -9.47
N ASP A 39 -9.93 8.40 -10.20
CA ASP A 39 -8.67 8.31 -10.93
C ASP A 39 -7.49 8.37 -9.96
N LEU A 40 -6.92 7.20 -9.67
CA LEU A 40 -5.85 7.06 -8.69
C LEU A 40 -4.48 7.49 -9.24
N GLY A 41 -4.27 7.43 -10.56
CA GLY A 41 -2.96 7.66 -11.19
C GLY A 41 -1.89 6.66 -10.76
N GLN A 42 -1.30 6.87 -9.59
CA GLN A 42 -0.28 6.01 -9.01
C GLN A 42 -0.61 5.63 -7.56
N VAL A 43 -0.47 4.34 -7.27
CA VAL A 43 -0.63 3.74 -5.94
C VAL A 43 0.67 3.08 -5.53
N GLN A 44 1.10 3.31 -4.29
CA GLN A 44 2.15 2.53 -3.65
C GLN A 44 1.51 1.56 -2.67
N ALA A 45 1.89 0.29 -2.75
CA ALA A 45 1.52 -0.75 -1.80
C ALA A 45 2.78 -1.37 -1.21
N ASP A 46 2.81 -1.56 0.11
CA ASP A 46 3.97 -2.13 0.81
C ASP A 46 3.51 -2.95 2.02
N GLU A 47 4.37 -3.84 2.49
CA GLU A 47 4.12 -4.65 3.68
C GLU A 47 5.10 -4.34 4.80
N LEU A 48 4.54 -4.14 5.99
CA LEU A 48 5.26 -3.80 7.19
C LEU A 48 5.19 -4.94 8.19
N ARG A 49 6.34 -5.31 8.74
CA ARG A 49 6.44 -6.25 9.86
C ARG A 49 6.32 -5.48 11.16
N VAL A 50 5.24 -5.71 11.90
CA VAL A 50 4.87 -4.92 13.08
C VAL A 50 5.01 -5.80 14.33
N LYS A 51 5.69 -5.28 15.34
CA LYS A 51 5.72 -5.90 16.66
C LYS A 51 4.55 -5.36 17.49
N GLN A 52 3.73 -6.26 18.02
CA GLN A 52 2.66 -5.93 18.94
C GLN A 52 2.84 -6.72 20.25
N GLN A 53 2.08 -6.35 21.28
CA GLN A 53 2.04 -7.15 22.50
C GLN A 53 1.45 -8.52 22.16
N GLY A 54 2.23 -9.59 22.42
CA GLY A 54 1.82 -10.97 22.11
C GLY A 54 2.32 -11.52 20.75
N GLY A 55 3.07 -10.75 19.95
CA GLY A 55 3.71 -11.33 18.75
C GLY A 55 4.08 -10.35 17.65
N ILE A 56 4.30 -10.90 16.45
CA ILE A 56 4.56 -10.15 15.23
C ILE A 56 3.38 -10.35 14.29
N VAL A 57 2.92 -9.26 13.68
CA VAL A 57 1.91 -9.26 12.63
C VAL A 57 2.47 -8.56 11.39
N TRP A 58 1.97 -8.94 10.22
CA TRP A 58 2.21 -8.27 8.96
C TRP A 58 1.05 -7.35 8.64
N MET A 59 1.37 -6.10 8.28
CA MET A 59 0.40 -5.12 7.80
C MET A 59 0.72 -4.77 6.35
N ALA A 60 -0.21 -5.02 5.45
CA ALA A 60 -0.12 -4.56 4.06
C ALA A 60 -0.89 -3.25 3.93
N LEU A 61 -0.28 -2.21 3.37
CA LEU A 61 -0.88 -0.87 3.26
C LEU A 61 -0.79 -0.37 1.82
N ALA A 62 -1.79 0.43 1.40
CA ALA A 62 -1.79 1.05 0.08
C ALA A 62 -2.14 2.55 0.16
N MET A 63 -1.40 3.38 -0.57
CA MET A 63 -1.55 4.83 -0.61
C MET A 63 -1.60 5.35 -2.05
N MET A 64 -2.53 6.26 -2.32
CA MET A 64 -2.55 7.06 -3.55
C MET A 64 -1.48 8.16 -3.45
N ILE A 65 -0.52 8.18 -4.37
CA ILE A 65 0.66 9.02 -4.24
C ILE A 65 0.36 10.51 -4.45
N LYS A 66 -0.54 10.83 -5.39
CA LYS A 66 -0.88 12.22 -5.74
C LYS A 66 -1.49 12.99 -4.58
N THR A 67 -2.33 12.34 -3.76
CA THR A 67 -3.09 12.97 -2.67
C THR A 67 -2.67 12.51 -1.28
N ARG A 68 -1.81 11.48 -1.19
CA ARG A 68 -1.37 10.83 0.06
C ARG A 68 -2.50 10.23 0.90
N VAL A 69 -3.63 9.94 0.25
CA VAL A 69 -4.73 9.24 0.88
C VAL A 69 -4.38 7.76 0.99
N TRP A 70 -4.52 7.21 2.19
CA TRP A 70 -4.48 5.76 2.42
C TRP A 70 -5.73 5.12 1.83
N LEU A 71 -5.54 4.24 0.84
CA LEU A 71 -6.61 3.50 0.18
C LEU A 71 -7.06 2.27 0.97
N GLY A 72 -6.25 1.84 1.94
CA GLY A 72 -6.61 0.76 2.84
C GLY A 72 -5.39 0.14 3.52
N GLY A 73 -5.69 -0.70 4.50
CA GLY A 73 -4.71 -1.50 5.22
C GLY A 73 -5.32 -2.85 5.61
N GLU A 74 -4.50 -3.89 5.59
CA GLU A 74 -4.87 -5.26 5.94
C GLU A 74 -3.83 -5.85 6.88
N GLY A 75 -4.28 -6.62 7.87
CA GLY A 75 -3.43 -7.31 8.84
C GLY A 75 -3.50 -8.82 8.70
N SER A 76 -2.40 -9.52 8.99
CA SER A 76 -2.34 -10.98 9.09
C SER A 76 -1.15 -11.40 9.95
N GLU A 77 -1.22 -12.57 10.60
CA GLU A 77 -0.05 -13.19 11.24
C GLU A 77 0.98 -13.67 10.19
N GLN A 78 0.53 -13.95 8.97
CA GLN A 78 1.34 -14.48 7.88
C GLN A 78 1.50 -13.46 6.76
N ARG A 79 2.73 -13.34 6.22
CA ARG A 79 3.01 -12.60 4.98
C ARG A 79 2.69 -13.50 3.78
N ASP A 80 1.43 -13.56 3.40
CA ASP A 80 0.94 -14.52 2.43
C ASP A 80 0.11 -13.88 1.29
N MET A 81 -0.26 -14.69 0.30
CA MET A 81 -1.09 -14.25 -0.83
C MET A 81 -2.48 -13.74 -0.39
N PRO A 82 -3.21 -14.40 0.54
CA PRO A 82 -4.46 -13.87 1.09
C PRO A 82 -4.36 -12.44 1.62
N LEU A 83 -3.34 -12.12 2.42
CA LEU A 83 -3.11 -10.76 2.92
C LEU A 83 -3.02 -9.75 1.77
N ILE A 84 -2.18 -10.04 0.77
CA ILE A 84 -1.98 -9.12 -0.35
C ILE A 84 -3.25 -9.00 -1.20
N ARG A 85 -3.94 -10.12 -1.45
CA ARG A 85 -5.18 -10.10 -2.25
C ARG A 85 -6.24 -9.18 -1.63
N ARG A 86 -6.47 -9.26 -0.31
CA ARG A 86 -7.41 -8.37 0.37
C ARG A 86 -7.05 -6.89 0.21
N LEU A 87 -5.75 -6.56 0.29
CA LEU A 87 -5.29 -5.19 0.08
C LEU A 87 -5.56 -4.73 -1.36
N ILE A 88 -5.19 -5.54 -2.34
CA ILE A 88 -5.37 -5.22 -3.77
C ILE A 88 -6.86 -5.11 -4.13
N GLU A 89 -7.74 -5.89 -3.50
CA GLU A 89 -9.19 -5.77 -3.65
C GLU A 89 -9.71 -4.41 -3.16
N ARG A 90 -9.18 -3.88 -2.04
CA ARG A 90 -9.49 -2.51 -1.59
C ARG A 90 -9.03 -1.46 -2.59
N VAL A 91 -7.80 -1.58 -3.09
CA VAL A 91 -7.26 -0.67 -4.12
C VAL A 91 -8.14 -0.69 -5.37
N ARG A 92 -8.57 -1.88 -5.80
CA ARG A 92 -9.48 -2.03 -6.94
C ARG A 92 -10.83 -1.37 -6.71
N ARG A 93 -11.42 -1.48 -5.51
CA ARG A 93 -12.69 -0.79 -5.16
C ARG A 93 -12.55 0.73 -5.31
N CYS A 94 -11.43 1.28 -4.89
CA CYS A 94 -11.12 2.71 -5.01
C CYS A 94 -10.80 3.17 -6.45
N ALA A 95 -10.58 2.25 -7.39
CA ALA A 95 -10.05 2.55 -8.72
C ALA A 95 -11.16 2.70 -9.77
N ALA A 96 -11.24 3.86 -10.41
CA ALA A 96 -11.96 4.00 -11.68
C ALA A 96 -11.23 3.25 -12.81
N ARG A 97 -11.92 2.95 -13.92
CA ARG A 97 -11.32 2.36 -15.14
C ARG A 97 -10.45 3.36 -15.92
N ARG A 98 -9.45 3.92 -15.24
CA ARG A 98 -8.45 4.86 -15.76
C ARG A 98 -7.06 4.22 -15.70
N PRO A 99 -6.07 4.76 -16.44
CA PRO A 99 -4.71 4.30 -16.32
C PRO A 99 -4.20 4.36 -14.88
N LEU A 100 -3.68 3.23 -14.39
CA LEU A 100 -3.28 3.04 -13.01
C LEU A 100 -1.90 2.40 -12.96
N LEU A 101 -0.96 3.03 -12.26
CA LEU A 101 0.33 2.45 -11.92
C LEU A 101 0.31 1.97 -10.48
N ILE A 102 0.55 0.68 -10.26
CA ILE A 102 0.73 0.12 -8.91
C ILE A 102 2.21 -0.18 -8.69
N CYS A 103 2.79 0.45 -7.68
CA CYS A 103 4.14 0.22 -7.23
C CYS A 103 4.12 -0.69 -6.00
N THR A 104 4.80 -1.84 -6.06
CA THR A 104 4.92 -2.76 -4.92
C THR A 104 6.37 -2.99 -4.55
N ASP A 105 6.61 -3.45 -3.33
CA ASP A 105 7.89 -4.03 -2.96
C ASP A 105 8.14 -5.38 -3.67
N GLY A 106 9.30 -5.98 -3.39
CA GLY A 106 9.82 -7.18 -4.06
C GLY A 106 8.99 -8.47 -3.88
N LEU A 107 7.84 -8.46 -3.22
CA LEU A 107 7.08 -9.68 -2.99
C LEU A 107 6.44 -10.24 -4.28
N VAL A 108 6.77 -11.48 -4.61
CA VAL A 108 6.28 -12.16 -5.84
C VAL A 108 4.75 -12.33 -5.82
N SER A 109 4.14 -12.51 -4.64
CA SER A 109 2.69 -12.65 -4.52
C SER A 109 1.95 -11.37 -4.93
N SER A 110 2.56 -10.19 -4.81
CA SER A 110 1.94 -8.91 -5.15
C SER A 110 1.66 -8.77 -6.64
N LEU A 111 2.59 -9.20 -7.50
CA LEU A 111 2.40 -9.21 -8.96
C LEU A 111 1.22 -10.10 -9.37
N ARG A 112 1.16 -11.30 -8.79
CA ARG A 112 0.09 -12.26 -9.05
C ARG A 112 -1.24 -11.75 -8.49
N ALA A 113 -1.28 -11.20 -7.28
CA ALA A 113 -2.48 -10.62 -6.68
C ALA A 113 -3.06 -9.50 -7.54
N ILE A 114 -2.23 -8.57 -8.04
CA ILE A 114 -2.66 -7.48 -8.92
C ILE A 114 -3.25 -8.03 -10.21
N ARG A 115 -2.53 -8.89 -10.92
CA ARG A 115 -3.01 -9.49 -12.18
C ARG A 115 -4.30 -10.27 -11.97
N GLU A 116 -4.43 -10.95 -10.84
CA GLU A 116 -5.61 -11.76 -10.55
C GLU A 116 -6.84 -10.91 -10.20
N THR A 117 -6.63 -9.79 -9.54
CA THR A 117 -7.70 -8.93 -9.01
C THR A 117 -8.18 -7.93 -10.05
N PHE A 118 -7.27 -7.37 -10.87
CA PHE A 118 -7.61 -6.36 -11.88
C PHE A 118 -8.16 -6.97 -13.18
N ARG A 119 -9.28 -7.70 -13.06
CA ARG A 119 -9.99 -8.35 -14.17
C ARG A 119 -11.50 -8.17 -14.02
N ASP A 120 -12.20 -8.02 -15.14
CA ASP A 120 -13.66 -7.93 -15.19
C ASP A 120 -14.26 -9.18 -15.81
N PRO A 121 -15.39 -9.69 -15.28
CA PRO A 121 -16.16 -10.71 -15.97
C PRO A 121 -16.74 -10.17 -17.28
N VAL A 122 -16.54 -10.91 -18.36
CA VAL A 122 -17.16 -10.66 -19.66
C VAL A 122 -18.42 -11.51 -19.74
N HIS A 123 -19.56 -10.87 -19.51
CA HIS A 123 -20.87 -11.51 -19.62
C HIS A 123 -21.25 -11.63 -21.11
N THR A 124 -21.48 -12.85 -21.56
CA THR A 124 -21.91 -13.16 -22.94
C THR A 124 -23.41 -13.45 -23.03
N GLY A 125 -24.14 -13.41 -21.91
CA GLY A 125 -25.55 -13.81 -21.82
C GLY A 125 -25.78 -15.33 -21.82
N GLN A 126 -24.72 -16.13 -21.96
CA GLN A 126 -24.81 -17.60 -21.92
C GLN A 126 -24.56 -18.14 -20.51
N GLY A 127 -25.12 -19.32 -20.20
CA GLY A 127 -24.91 -20.00 -18.93
C GLY A 127 -23.44 -20.41 -18.73
N GLY A 128 -22.95 -20.29 -17.50
CA GLY A 128 -21.59 -20.68 -17.10
C GLY A 128 -20.78 -19.55 -16.49
N ARG A 129 -19.57 -19.87 -16.02
CA ARG A 129 -18.67 -18.90 -15.37
C ARG A 129 -18.16 -17.89 -16.41
N PRO A 130 -18.38 -16.58 -16.23
CA PRO A 130 -17.89 -15.57 -17.16
C PRO A 130 -16.36 -15.59 -17.27
N ARG A 131 -15.85 -15.39 -18.49
CA ARG A 131 -14.41 -15.23 -18.72
C ARG A 131 -13.94 -13.91 -18.10
N LEU A 132 -12.83 -13.94 -17.37
CA LEU A 132 -12.22 -12.74 -16.79
C LEU A 132 -11.29 -12.06 -17.80
N ARG A 133 -11.51 -10.77 -18.06
CA ARG A 133 -10.68 -9.94 -18.93
C ARG A 133 -9.84 -8.95 -18.11
N PRO A 134 -8.51 -8.95 -18.24
CA PRO A 134 -7.65 -7.97 -17.58
C PRO A 134 -8.00 -6.52 -17.95
N TRP A 135 -7.80 -5.62 -17.00
CA TRP A 135 -7.87 -4.18 -17.27
C TRP A 135 -6.72 -3.76 -18.19
N ARG A 136 -7.02 -3.04 -19.27
CA ARG A 136 -6.05 -2.69 -20.33
C ARG A 136 -4.95 -1.73 -19.90
N ASN A 137 -5.17 -0.96 -18.83
CA ASN A 137 -4.31 0.17 -18.44
C ASN A 137 -3.82 0.08 -17.00
N VAL A 138 -3.66 -1.14 -16.46
CA VAL A 138 -3.03 -1.36 -15.16
C VAL A 138 -1.57 -1.71 -15.40
N LEU A 139 -0.67 -0.84 -14.94
CA LEU A 139 0.77 -0.99 -15.03
C LEU A 139 1.31 -1.41 -13.67
N ILE A 140 2.34 -2.25 -13.66
CA ILE A 140 2.93 -2.78 -12.43
C ILE A 140 4.43 -2.50 -12.44
N ALA A 141 4.88 -1.78 -11.42
CA ALA A 141 6.29 -1.55 -11.14
C ALA A 141 6.66 -2.23 -9.83
N GLN A 142 7.73 -3.00 -9.84
CA GLN A 142 8.30 -3.62 -8.67
C GLN A 142 9.56 -2.88 -8.24
N VAL A 143 9.64 -2.54 -6.96
CA VAL A 143 10.82 -1.94 -6.36
C VAL A 143 11.70 -3.07 -5.82
N VAL A 144 12.88 -3.22 -6.41
CA VAL A 144 13.89 -4.18 -6.00
C VAL A 144 14.91 -3.45 -5.15
N LYS A 145 14.87 -3.70 -3.83
CA LYS A 145 15.86 -3.17 -2.89
C LYS A 145 17.06 -4.13 -2.88
N ARG A 146 18.24 -3.66 -3.27
CA ARG A 146 19.51 -4.37 -3.09
C ARG A 146 20.03 -4.10 -1.69
N TYR A 147 20.35 -5.17 -0.97
CA TYR A 147 20.84 -5.09 0.40
C TYR A 147 22.31 -5.45 0.47
N GLU A 148 23.08 -4.67 1.20
CA GLU A 148 24.46 -4.95 1.58
C GLU A 148 24.59 -4.74 3.08
N ARG A 149 25.17 -5.72 3.80
CA ARG A 149 25.32 -5.68 5.27
C ARG A 149 24.04 -5.31 6.03
N ARG A 150 22.87 -5.75 5.55
CA ARG A 150 21.50 -5.44 6.07
C ARG A 150 21.04 -3.98 5.89
N HIS A 151 21.73 -3.21 5.05
CA HIS A 151 21.33 -1.87 4.63
C HIS A 151 20.88 -1.90 3.17
N VAL A 152 19.83 -1.14 2.84
CA VAL A 152 19.47 -0.91 1.44
C VAL A 152 20.53 0.01 0.84
N VAL A 153 21.31 -0.52 -0.10
CA VAL A 153 22.36 0.23 -0.82
C VAL A 153 21.87 0.74 -2.17
N GLU A 154 20.91 0.05 -2.77
CA GLU A 154 20.37 0.44 -4.07
C GLU A 154 18.90 0.10 -4.16
N THR A 155 18.13 0.93 -4.87
CA THR A 155 16.72 0.69 -5.15
C THR A 155 16.50 0.74 -6.65
N GLU A 156 16.37 -0.43 -7.26
CA GLU A 156 16.09 -0.59 -8.68
C GLU A 156 14.58 -0.70 -8.91
N ARG A 157 14.07 -0.15 -10.02
CA ARG A 157 12.66 -0.25 -10.38
C ARG A 157 12.51 -1.17 -11.58
N ARG A 158 12.05 -2.38 -11.33
CA ARG A 158 11.75 -3.37 -12.37
C ARG A 158 10.33 -3.15 -12.87
N MET A 159 10.18 -2.81 -14.15
CA MET A 159 8.87 -2.78 -14.80
C MET A 159 8.45 -4.21 -15.14
N VAL A 160 7.26 -4.60 -14.66
CA VAL A 160 6.73 -5.95 -14.84
C VAL A 160 5.60 -5.96 -15.88
N ASP A 161 4.83 -4.88 -15.98
CA ASP A 161 3.77 -4.72 -16.97
C ASP A 161 3.64 -3.25 -17.40
N GLY A 162 3.72 -3.00 -18.71
CA GLY A 162 3.71 -1.66 -19.31
C GLY A 162 4.95 -1.31 -20.14
N THR A 163 4.81 -0.30 -21.00
CA THR A 163 5.96 0.31 -21.69
C THR A 163 6.58 1.43 -20.84
N PRO A 164 7.90 1.63 -20.88
CA PRO A 164 8.58 2.70 -20.12
C PRO A 164 7.94 4.07 -20.33
N ALA A 165 7.56 4.41 -21.57
CA ALA A 165 6.94 5.68 -21.92
C ALA A 165 5.57 5.91 -21.25
N ARG A 166 4.75 4.85 -21.11
CA ARG A 166 3.43 4.95 -20.46
C ARG A 166 3.56 5.09 -18.95
N VAL A 167 4.52 4.39 -18.34
CA VAL A 167 4.85 4.53 -16.92
C VAL A 167 5.37 5.94 -16.63
N GLU A 168 6.29 6.44 -17.44
CA GLU A 168 6.83 7.82 -17.36
C GLU A 168 5.69 8.85 -17.42
N THR A 169 4.75 8.67 -18.34
CA THR A 169 3.60 9.57 -18.49
C THR A 169 2.72 9.58 -17.24
N LEU A 170 2.40 8.41 -16.68
CA LEU A 170 1.60 8.32 -15.46
C LEU A 170 2.35 8.81 -14.22
N ARG A 171 3.67 8.59 -14.16
CA ARG A 171 4.52 9.16 -13.12
C ARG A 171 4.44 10.68 -13.15
N ARG A 172 4.71 11.31 -14.30
CA ARG A 172 4.68 12.78 -14.42
C ARG A 172 3.33 13.36 -14.02
N ARG A 173 2.23 12.69 -14.37
CA ARG A 173 0.87 13.10 -13.98
C ARG A 173 0.59 12.95 -12.48
N SER A 174 1.26 12.03 -11.81
CA SER A 174 1.05 11.73 -10.38
C SER A 174 2.01 12.49 -9.45
N HIS A 175 3.20 12.87 -9.94
CA HIS A 175 4.29 13.48 -9.16
C HIS A 175 4.77 14.86 -9.64
N GLY A 176 4.35 15.35 -10.80
CA GLY A 176 5.04 16.48 -11.45
C GLY A 176 6.47 16.08 -11.85
N ALA A 177 7.46 16.98 -11.67
CA ALA A 177 8.87 16.75 -11.99
C ALA A 177 9.66 15.94 -10.93
N GLY A 178 9.01 15.49 -9.86
CA GLY A 178 9.67 14.75 -8.78
C GLY A 178 10.09 13.33 -9.16
N VAL A 179 11.24 12.88 -8.62
CA VAL A 179 11.68 11.48 -8.67
C VAL A 179 10.69 10.61 -7.87
N ILE A 180 10.45 9.36 -8.30
CA ILE A 180 9.64 8.38 -7.54
C ILE A 180 10.30 8.16 -6.17
N ASN A 181 9.84 8.86 -5.15
CA ASN A 181 10.25 8.57 -3.79
C ASN A 181 9.32 7.46 -3.27
N THR A 182 9.78 6.22 -3.27
CA THR A 182 9.03 5.06 -2.72
C THR A 182 9.17 4.96 -1.21
N ALA A 183 9.75 5.97 -0.54
CA ALA A 183 9.87 6.02 0.91
C ALA A 183 8.60 6.46 1.65
N TYR A 184 7.45 6.59 0.97
CA TYR A 184 6.24 7.10 1.65
C TYR A 184 5.64 6.13 2.66
N ILE A 185 5.93 4.84 2.50
CA ILE A 185 5.59 3.79 3.46
C ILE A 185 6.90 3.27 4.07
N GLU A 186 7.69 4.14 4.69
CA GLU A 186 8.87 3.75 5.48
C GLU A 186 8.64 4.08 6.95
N VAL A 187 8.74 3.06 7.81
CA VAL A 187 8.81 3.27 9.26
C VAL A 187 10.29 3.42 9.62
N ARG A 188 10.73 4.65 9.94
CA ARG A 188 11.99 4.82 10.66
C ARG A 188 11.80 4.25 12.07
N PRO A 189 12.67 3.35 12.56
CA PRO A 189 12.73 3.05 13.98
C PRO A 189 13.03 4.36 14.72
N VAL A 190 12.17 4.73 15.68
CA VAL A 190 12.47 5.82 16.62
C VAL A 190 13.77 5.43 17.35
N GLY A 191 14.86 6.16 17.07
CA GLY A 191 16.16 5.92 17.73
C GLY A 191 17.44 6.11 16.90
N ARG A 192 17.40 6.44 15.60
CA ARG A 192 18.63 6.81 14.86
C ARG A 192 18.76 8.32 14.74
N LYS A 193 19.68 8.90 15.53
CA LYS A 193 20.29 10.20 15.22
C LYS A 193 20.93 10.10 13.85
N GLU A 194 20.63 11.07 12.99
CA GLU A 194 21.35 11.26 11.74
C GLU A 194 22.80 11.63 12.07
N ALA A 195 23.76 10.81 11.61
CA ALA A 195 25.11 11.29 11.46
C ALA A 195 25.12 12.15 10.19
N SER A 196 25.09 13.47 10.39
CA SER A 196 25.38 14.44 9.35
C SER A 196 26.76 14.15 8.78
N ALA A 197 26.84 13.62 7.56
CA ALA A 197 28.08 13.65 6.80
C ALA A 197 28.15 14.99 6.07
N SER A 198 28.55 16.02 6.81
CA SER A 198 29.19 17.20 6.25
C SER A 198 30.57 16.78 5.76
N GLY A 199 30.74 16.73 4.45
CA GLY A 199 32.02 16.52 3.78
C GLY A 199 32.06 17.35 2.51
N GLN A 200 32.10 18.67 2.69
CA GLN A 200 32.47 19.60 1.62
C GLN A 200 33.88 19.26 1.15
N THR A 201 33.99 18.92 -0.12
CA THR A 201 35.20 19.04 -0.91
C THR A 201 35.66 20.50 -0.90
N ALA A 202 36.90 20.73 -0.46
CA ALA A 202 37.62 21.96 -0.75
C ALA A 202 39.11 21.66 -0.86
N ARG A 203 39.53 21.60 -2.15
CA ARG A 203 40.89 21.76 -2.70
C ARG A 203 41.90 20.65 -2.49
#